data_AF-A0A6M2CX23-F1
#
_entry.id   AF-A0A6M2CX23-F1
#
_cell.length_a   1.000
_cell.length_b   1.000
_cell.length_c   1.000
_cell.angle_alpha   90.00
_cell.angle_beta   90.00
_cell.angle_gamma   90.00
#
_symmetry.space_group_name_H-M   'P 1'
#
loop_
_entity.id
_entity.type
_entity.pdbx_description
1 polymer ?
#
loop_
_entity_poly.entity_id
_entity_poly.type
_entity_poly.pdbx_seq_one_letter_code
_entity_poly.pdbx_strand_id
1 'polypeptide(L)'
;MSRRVALADAILEAARSTRASEQSCLCNRPMTVVFCGTCCCSFKGRVQRSCGEHPKVIHLMDTDKCPKCYSDNLIERTPSGRQ
;
A
#
# COMPACT_ATOMS: atom_id res chain seq x y z
N MET A 1 23.44 -5.24 -37.61
CA MET A 1 22.78 -5.08 -36.30
C MET A 1 21.89 -3.85 -36.35
N SER A 2 20.56 -4.05 -36.43
CA SER A 2 19.60 -3.00 -36.82
C SER A 2 19.25 -2.10 -35.64
N ARG A 3 19.35 -0.77 -35.81
CA ARG A 3 19.09 0.25 -34.77
C ARG A 3 17.72 0.15 -34.10
N ARG A 4 16.76 -0.52 -34.74
CA ARG A 4 15.40 -0.73 -34.21
C ARG A 4 15.34 -1.68 -33.01
N VAL A 5 16.27 -2.62 -32.90
CA VAL A 5 16.27 -3.62 -31.82
C VAL A 5 16.71 -3.00 -30.49
N ALA A 6 17.73 -2.13 -30.52
CA ALA A 6 18.27 -1.47 -29.33
C ALA A 6 17.27 -0.57 -28.58
N LEU A 7 16.33 0.08 -29.29
CA LEU A 7 15.31 0.92 -28.65
C LEU A 7 14.28 0.06 -27.91
N ALA A 8 13.86 -1.07 -28.50
CA ALA A 8 12.90 -1.99 -27.87
C ALA A 8 13.50 -2.63 -26.61
N ASP A 9 14.77 -3.02 -26.66
CA ASP A 9 15.48 -3.60 -25.51
C ASP A 9 15.66 -2.57 -24.37
N ALA A 10 16.02 -1.32 -24.70
CA ALA A 10 16.12 -0.25 -23.70
C ALA A 10 14.77 0.05 -23.01
N ILE A 11 13.66 -0.01 -23.74
CA ILE A 11 12.31 0.15 -23.18
C ILE A 11 11.96 -1.01 -22.24
N LEU A 12 12.34 -2.25 -22.59
CA LEU A 12 12.12 -3.42 -21.75
C LEU A 12 12.98 -3.42 -20.47
N GLU A 13 14.24 -2.96 -20.53
CA GLU A 13 15.14 -2.84 -19.39
C GLU A 13 14.66 -1.77 -18.39
N ALA A 14 14.17 -0.62 -18.88
CA ALA A 14 13.56 0.43 -18.07
C ALA A 14 12.30 -0.06 -17.34
N ALA A 15 11.46 -0.86 -18.02
CA ALA A 15 10.26 -1.45 -17.44
C ALA A 15 10.55 -2.54 -16.40
N ARG A 16 11.72 -3.17 -16.42
CA ARG A 16 12.18 -4.09 -15.35
C ARG A 16 12.67 -3.33 -14.12
N SER A 17 13.36 -2.21 -14.31
CA SER A 17 13.91 -1.41 -13.22
C SER A 17 12.85 -0.74 -12.34
N THR A 18 11.66 -0.47 -12.88
CA THR A 18 10.54 0.08 -12.08
C THR A 18 9.79 -0.97 -11.26
N ARG A 19 9.79 -2.25 -11.67
CA ARG A 19 9.02 -3.32 -10.98
C ARG A 19 9.74 -3.94 -9.78
N ALA A 20 11.06 -3.79 -9.69
CA ALA A 20 11.84 -4.36 -8.59
C ALA A 20 11.67 -3.56 -7.27
N SER A 21 11.34 -2.27 -7.35
CA SER A 21 11.06 -1.39 -6.21
C SER A 21 9.56 -1.27 -5.87
N GLU A 22 8.69 -2.06 -6.50
CA GLU A 22 7.27 -2.12 -6.12
C GLU A 22 6.99 -3.15 -5.03
N GLN A 23 7.96 -4.02 -4.72
CA GLN A 23 7.77 -5.10 -3.75
C GLN A 23 7.87 -4.64 -2.29
N SER A 24 8.52 -3.49 -2.03
CA SER A 24 8.67 -2.90 -0.68
C SER A 24 7.84 -1.63 -0.43
N CYS A 25 7.32 -0.99 -1.48
CA CYS A 25 6.50 0.21 -1.33
C CYS A 25 5.06 -0.13 -0.93
N LEU A 26 4.57 0.46 0.16
CA LEU A 26 3.19 0.28 0.65
C LEU A 26 2.28 1.49 0.43
N CYS A 27 2.80 2.58 -0.15
CA CYS A 27 2.07 3.85 -0.32
C CYS A 27 0.82 3.70 -1.22
N ASN A 28 0.94 2.90 -2.29
CA ASN A 28 -0.14 2.71 -3.26
C ASN A 28 -1.06 1.52 -2.91
N ARG A 29 -1.04 1.05 -1.66
CA ARG A 29 -1.92 -0.04 -1.21
C ARG A 29 -3.40 0.38 -1.30
N PRO A 30 -4.28 -0.49 -1.81
CA PRO A 30 -5.71 -0.18 -1.91
C PRO A 30 -6.33 0.14 -0.55
N MET A 31 -7.31 1.05 -0.54
CA MET A 31 -8.11 1.33 0.64
C MET A 31 -8.95 0.10 1.01
N THR A 32 -9.07 -0.16 2.31
CA THR A 32 -9.80 -1.32 2.85
C THR A 32 -10.77 -0.90 3.95
N VAL A 33 -11.36 -1.88 4.64
CA VAL A 33 -12.17 -1.62 5.83
C VAL A 33 -11.34 -1.97 7.05
N VAL A 34 -11.22 -1.03 7.98
CA VAL A 34 -10.56 -1.24 9.27
C VAL A 34 -11.62 -1.51 10.32
N PHE A 35 -11.39 -2.51 11.16
CA PHE A 35 -12.25 -2.92 12.25
C PHE A 35 -11.55 -2.70 13.60
N CYS A 36 -12.20 -2.03 14.54
CA CYS A 36 -11.67 -1.88 15.89
C CYS A 36 -12.06 -3.07 16.77
N GLY A 37 -11.06 -3.78 17.31
CA GLY A 37 -11.27 -4.92 18.22
C GLY A 37 -11.82 -4.54 19.60
N THR A 38 -11.77 -3.25 19.97
CA THR A 38 -12.25 -2.79 21.29
C THR A 38 -13.70 -2.32 21.27
N CYS A 39 -14.07 -1.46 20.32
CA CYS A 39 -15.43 -0.89 20.23
C CYS A 39 -16.29 -1.50 19.11
N CYS A 40 -15.76 -2.50 18.40
CA CYS A 40 -16.42 -3.22 17.30
C CYS A 40 -16.91 -2.34 16.14
N CYS A 41 -16.41 -1.10 16.03
CA CYS A 41 -16.76 -0.21 14.92
C CYS A 41 -15.88 -0.48 13.71
N SER A 42 -16.47 -0.42 12.52
CA SER A 42 -15.76 -0.49 11.24
C SER A 42 -15.80 0.85 10.51
N PHE A 43 -14.71 1.17 9.82
CA PHE A 43 -14.58 2.41 9.04
C PHE A 43 -13.74 2.17 7.79
N LYS A 44 -13.93 3.02 6.78
CA LYS A 44 -13.16 2.98 5.53
C LYS A 44 -11.81 3.67 5.75
N GLY A 45 -10.73 3.00 5.36
CA GLY A 45 -9.39 3.53 5.50
C GLY A 45 -8.35 2.42 5.47
N ARG A 46 -7.21 2.68 6.08
CA ARG A 46 -6.18 1.68 6.31
C ARG A 46 -5.44 2.00 7.60
N VAL A 47 -4.81 0.98 8.18
CA VAL A 47 -3.97 1.17 9.36
C VAL A 47 -2.70 1.86 8.89
N GLN A 48 -2.31 2.90 9.61
CA GLN A 48 -1.11 3.67 9.29
C GLN A 48 0.13 2.77 9.34
N ARG A 49 0.88 2.75 8.23
CA ARG A 49 2.15 2.02 8.14
C ARG A 49 3.21 2.93 7.53
N SER A 50 4.39 2.99 8.14
CA SER A 50 5.54 3.68 7.56
C SER A 50 6.09 2.88 6.38
N CYS A 51 6.15 3.51 5.20
CA CYS A 51 6.82 2.93 4.04
C CYS A 51 8.33 3.04 4.20
N GLY A 52 9.08 1.94 4.05
CA GLY A 52 10.55 1.94 4.16
C GLY A 52 11.22 2.81 3.09
N GLU A 53 10.65 2.85 1.89
CA GLU A 53 11.14 3.70 0.78
C GLU A 53 10.74 5.18 0.96
N HIS A 54 9.61 5.43 1.62
CA HIS A 54 8.99 6.75 1.68
C HIS A 54 8.56 7.08 3.12
N PRO A 55 9.52 7.27 4.04
CA PRO A 55 9.23 7.45 5.47
C PRO A 55 8.49 8.77 5.79
N LYS A 56 8.57 9.75 4.88
CA LYS A 56 7.95 11.08 5.04
C LYS A 56 6.57 11.19 4.40
N VAL A 57 6.13 10.15 3.68
CA VAL A 57 4.81 10.15 3.04
C VAL A 57 3.78 9.76 4.08
N ILE A 58 2.86 10.67 4.34
CA ILE A 58 1.68 10.45 5.15
C ILE A 58 0.46 10.51 4.24
N HIS A 59 -0.55 9.73 4.57
CA HIS A 59 -1.80 9.71 3.81
C HIS A 59 -2.97 10.04 4.72
N LEU A 60 -3.89 10.87 4.23
CA LEU A 60 -5.00 11.40 5.02
C LEU A 60 -5.94 10.33 5.60
N MET A 61 -6.08 9.19 4.92
CA MET A 61 -6.99 8.10 5.30
C MET A 61 -6.30 6.97 6.08
N ASP A 62 -5.07 7.21 6.53
CA ASP A 62 -4.31 6.30 7.37
C ASP A 62 -4.57 6.64 8.82
N THR A 63 -4.92 5.63 9.60
CA THR A 63 -5.34 5.83 10.98
C THR A 63 -4.58 4.88 11.88
N ASP A 64 -3.95 5.42 12.93
CA ASP A 64 -3.26 4.66 13.98
C ASP A 64 -4.20 4.29 15.13
N LYS A 65 -5.25 5.08 15.35
CA LYS A 65 -6.20 4.93 16.46
C LYS A 65 -7.65 4.99 16.03
N CYS A 66 -8.49 4.18 16.67
CA CYS A 66 -9.92 4.20 16.39
C CYS A 66 -10.51 5.61 16.57
N PRO A 67 -11.25 6.17 15.60
CA PRO A 67 -11.83 7.51 15.72
C PRO A 67 -12.93 7.62 16.79
N LYS A 68 -13.41 6.47 17.32
CA LYS A 68 -14.49 6.42 18.31
C LYS A 68 -13.98 6.20 19.74
N CYS A 69 -13.05 5.26 19.93
CA CYS A 69 -12.55 4.88 21.25
C CYS A 69 -11.05 5.11 21.45
N TYR A 70 -10.34 5.63 20.45
CA TYR A 70 -8.90 5.91 20.48
C TYR A 70 -8.00 4.71 20.79
N SER A 71 -8.55 3.49 20.72
CA SER A 71 -7.79 2.24 20.84
C SER A 71 -6.93 2.03 19.58
N ASP A 72 -5.76 1.46 19.81
CA ASP A 72 -4.77 0.99 18.82
C ASP A 72 -5.07 -0.40 18.27
N ASN A 73 -6.09 -1.09 18.81
CA ASN A 73 -6.52 -2.41 18.37
C ASN A 73 -7.33 -2.31 17.05
N LEU A 74 -6.63 -2.02 15.96
CA LEU A 74 -7.18 -1.89 14.61
C LEU A 74 -6.77 -3.08 13.74
N ILE A 75 -7.77 -3.69 13.10
CA ILE A 75 -7.61 -4.86 12.24
C ILE A 75 -8.04 -4.48 10.83
N GLU A 76 -7.11 -4.51 9.88
CA GLU A 76 -7.43 -4.33 8.46
C GLU A 76 -8.09 -5.59 7.90
N ARG A 77 -9.31 -5.46 7.37
CA ARG A 77 -9.92 -6.49 6.54
C ARG A 77 -9.65 -6.17 5.09
N THR A 78 -8.54 -6.69 4.57
CA THR A 78 -8.37 -6.79 3.13
C THR A 78 -9.44 -7.72 2.58
N PRO A 79 -10.13 -7.37 1.48
CA PRO A 79 -10.85 -8.35 0.70
C PRO A 79 -9.80 -9.20 -0.02
N SER A 80 -9.11 -10.07 0.72
CA SER A 80 -8.37 -11.18 0.15
C SER A 80 -9.43 -12.05 -0.51
N GLY A 81 -9.56 -11.89 -1.83
CA GLY A 81 -10.28 -12.85 -2.66
C GLY A 81 -9.81 -14.25 -2.28
N ARG A 82 -10.79 -15.12 -2.02
CA ARG A 82 -10.77 -16.58 -2.07
C ARG A 82 -9.40 -17.27 -1.99
N GLN A 83 -9.23 -18.06 -0.94
CA GLN A 83 -8.45 -19.31 -1.03
C GLN A 83 -8.95 -20.15 -2.20
#